data_AF-F5SUD8-F1
#
_entry.id   AF-F5SUD8-F1
#
_cell.length_a   1.000
_cell.length_b   1.000
_cell.length_c   1.000
_cell.angle_alpha   90.00
_cell.angle_beta   90.00
_cell.angle_gamma   90.00
#
_symmetry.space_group_name_H-M   'P 1'
#
loop_
_entity.id
_entity.type
_entity.pdbx_description
1 polymer ?
#
loop_
_entity_poly.entity_id
_entity_poly.type
_entity_poly.pdbx_seq_one_letter_code
_entity_poly.pdbx_strand_id
1 'polypeptide(L)' 'MSSISAFQSGVAGIQSGMYGAAQSSAKIASADPGSNEQLTKAMLELDANARQVEASAKVVKASNEMVGSILDIKV' A
#
# COMPACT_ATOMS: atom_id res chain seq x y z
N MET A 1 10.13 9.92 18.46
CA MET A 1 10.83 9.65 17.17
C MET A 1 10.20 8.50 16.39
N SER A 2 9.76 7.39 17.02
CA SER A 2 9.23 6.21 16.28
C SER A 2 7.92 6.40 15.51
N SER A 3 7.05 7.33 15.90
CA SER A 3 5.79 7.62 15.18
C SER A 3 6.01 8.34 13.85
N ILE A 4 7.03 9.20 13.77
CA ILE A 4 7.42 9.91 12.54
C ILE A 4 8.05 8.91 11.54
N SER A 5 8.86 7.98 12.02
CA SER A 5 9.43 6.92 11.17
C SER A 5 8.37 5.92 10.67
N ALA A 6 7.37 5.61 11.50
CA ALA A 6 6.25 4.76 11.09
C ALA A 6 5.35 5.45 10.05
N PHE A 7 5.05 6.74 10.24
CA PHE A 7 4.33 7.55 9.26
C PHE A 7 5.07 7.62 7.92
N GLN A 8 6.37 7.90 7.93
CA GLN A 8 7.18 7.97 6.71
C GLN A 8 7.26 6.62 5.99
N SER A 9 7.41 5.53 6.75
CA SER A 9 7.38 4.16 6.20
C SER A 9 6.01 3.81 5.60
N GLY A 10 4.93 4.24 6.24
CA GLY A 10 3.57 4.08 5.71
C GLY A 10 3.36 4.85 4.40
N VAL A 11 3.82 6.11 4.31
CA VAL A 11 3.74 6.88 3.06
C VAL A 11 4.57 6.23 1.95
N ALA A 12 5.78 5.74 2.26
CA ALA A 12 6.61 5.02 1.29
C ALA A 12 5.97 3.71 0.82
N GLY A 13 5.33 2.97 1.73
CA GLY A 13 4.60 1.75 1.41
C GLY A 13 3.37 2.00 0.53
N ILE A 14 2.63 3.08 0.78
CA ILE A 14 1.53 3.55 -0.07
C ILE A 14 2.04 3.83 -1.49
N GLN A 15 3.13 4.60 -1.63
CA GLN A 15 3.69 4.92 -2.94
C GLN A 15 4.15 3.67 -3.68
N SER A 16 4.93 2.81 -3.02
CA SER A 16 5.44 1.56 -3.59
C SER A 16 4.31 0.63 -4.06
N GLY A 17 3.27 0.45 -3.24
CA GLY A 17 2.11 -0.35 -3.60
C GLY A 17 1.33 0.22 -4.78
N MET A 18 1.22 1.55 -4.91
CA MET A 18 0.59 2.18 -6.07
C MET A 18 1.39 1.99 -7.36
N TYR A 19 2.71 2.15 -7.31
CA TYR A 19 3.57 1.86 -8.46
C TYR A 19 3.48 0.39 -8.88
N GLY A 20 3.50 -0.54 -7.92
CA GLY A 20 3.31 -1.96 -8.17
C GLY A 20 1.94 -2.26 -8.80
N ALA A 21 0.87 -1.70 -8.25
CA ALA A 21 -0.49 -1.88 -8.76
C ALA A 21 -0.65 -1.33 -10.19
N ALA A 22 -0.07 -0.17 -10.50
CA ALA A 22 -0.05 0.37 -11.86
C ALA A 22 0.68 -0.55 -12.84
N GLN A 23 1.83 -1.11 -12.43
CA GLN A 23 2.58 -2.05 -13.23
C GLN A 23 1.82 -3.37 -13.45
N SER A 24 1.22 -3.94 -12.41
CA SER A 24 0.39 -5.15 -12.53
C SER A 24 -0.83 -4.93 -13.41
N SER A 25 -1.46 -3.76 -13.34
CA SER A 25 -2.58 -3.39 -14.21
C SER A 25 -2.13 -3.29 -15.68
N ALA A 26 -0.97 -2.71 -15.95
CA ALA A 26 -0.40 -2.68 -17.29
C ALA A 26 -0.12 -4.09 -17.82
N LYS A 27 0.45 -4.98 -16.97
CA LYS A 27 0.67 -6.40 -17.33
C LYS A 27 -0.63 -7.11 -17.67
N ILE A 28 -1.69 -6.90 -16.88
CA ILE A 28 -3.04 -7.45 -17.15
C ILE A 28 -3.57 -6.95 -18.50
N ALA A 29 -3.47 -5.65 -18.76
CA ALA A 29 -3.96 -5.05 -20.00
C ALA A 29 -3.18 -5.53 -21.24
N SER A 30 -1.89 -5.83 -21.07
CA SER A 30 -1.03 -6.37 -22.13
C SER A 30 -1.05 -7.90 -22.23
N ALA A 31 -1.72 -8.60 -21.31
CA ALA A 31 -1.69 -10.05 -21.27
C ALA A 31 -2.45 -10.63 -22.46
N ASP A 32 -1.81 -11.55 -23.18
CA ASP A 32 -2.42 -12.27 -24.28
C ASP A 32 -3.55 -13.17 -23.74
N PRO A 33 -4.77 -13.14 -24.30
CA PRO A 33 -5.92 -13.90 -23.79
C PRO A 33 -5.72 -15.41 -23.77
N GLY A 34 -4.70 -15.94 -24.46
CA GLY A 34 -4.29 -17.35 -24.38
C GLY A 34 -3.42 -17.72 -23.16
N SER A 35 -2.94 -16.75 -22.39
CA SER A 35 -1.97 -16.97 -21.30
C SER A 35 -2.60 -16.76 -19.91
N ASN A 36 -3.50 -17.67 -19.55
CA ASN A 36 -4.23 -17.64 -18.26
C ASN A 36 -3.31 -17.59 -17.03
N GLU A 37 -2.13 -18.20 -17.08
CA GLU A 37 -1.19 -18.23 -15.97
C GLU A 37 -0.53 -16.86 -15.73
N GLN A 38 -0.17 -16.15 -16.80
CA GLN A 38 0.40 -14.80 -16.72
C GLN A 38 -0.64 -13.79 -16.23
N LEU A 39 -1.88 -13.91 -16.73
CA LEU A 39 -3.01 -13.10 -16.27
C LEU A 39 -3.29 -13.33 -14.78
N THR A 40 -3.36 -14.60 -14.36
CA THR A 40 -3.59 -14.97 -12.95
C THR A 40 -2.49 -14.41 -12.05
N LYS A 41 -1.22 -14.54 -12.45
CA LYS A 41 -0.09 -14.00 -11.70
C LYS A 41 -0.14 -12.48 -11.60
N ALA A 42 -0.46 -11.78 -12.69
CA ALA A 42 -0.56 -10.33 -12.69
C ALA A 42 -1.73 -9.83 -11.81
N MET A 43 -2.86 -10.54 -11.80
CA MET A 43 -3.98 -10.25 -10.89
C MET A 43 -3.63 -10.49 -9.42
N LEU A 44 -2.89 -11.56 -9.12
CA LEU A 44 -2.43 -11.82 -7.75
C LEU A 44 -1.41 -10.76 -7.28
N GLU A 45 -0.48 -10.35 -8.14
CA GLU A 45 0.43 -9.24 -7.86
C GLU A 45 -0.35 -7.93 -7.62
N LEU A 46 -1.40 -7.67 -8.39
CA LEU A 46 -2.25 -6.50 -8.19
C LEU A 46 -2.94 -6.52 -6.82
N ASP A 47 -3.53 -7.65 -6.41
CA ASP A 47 -4.14 -7.81 -5.08
C ASP A 47 -3.13 -7.61 -3.94
N ALA A 48 -1.94 -8.21 -4.06
CA ALA A 48 -0.87 -8.05 -3.09
C ALA A 48 -0.45 -6.58 -2.95
N ASN A 49 -0.33 -5.87 -4.07
CA ASN A 49 -0.01 -4.44 -4.09
C ASN A 49 -1.12 -3.59 -3.45
N ALA A 50 -2.39 -3.90 -3.71
CA ALA A 50 -3.52 -3.21 -3.09
C ALA A 50 -3.52 -3.40 -1.56
N ARG A 51 -3.28 -4.63 -1.08
CA ARG A 51 -3.14 -4.94 0.34
C ARG A 51 -1.96 -4.22 0.99
N GLN A 52 -0.85 -4.06 0.28
CA GLN A 52 0.29 -3.29 0.76
C GLN A 52 -0.07 -1.81 0.97
N VAL A 53 -0.82 -1.21 0.04
CA VAL A 53 -1.33 0.17 0.20
C VAL A 53 -2.25 0.26 1.41
N GLU A 54 -3.19 -0.67 1.57
CA GLU A 54 -4.13 -0.67 2.70
C GLU A 54 -3.42 -0.80 4.05
N ALA A 55 -2.49 -1.75 4.17
CA ALA A 55 -1.70 -1.94 5.37
C ALA A 55 -0.90 -0.68 5.71
N SER A 56 -0.29 -0.06 4.69
CA SER A 56 0.50 1.15 4.86
C SER A 56 -0.37 2.35 5.24
N ALA A 57 -1.58 2.46 4.69
CA ALA A 57 -2.57 3.46 5.09
C ALA A 57 -3.01 3.28 6.55
N LYS A 58 -3.16 2.04 7.02
CA LYS A 58 -3.47 1.74 8.42
C LYS A 58 -2.33 2.17 9.36
N VAL A 59 -1.07 1.99 8.96
CA VAL A 59 0.10 2.48 9.72
C VAL A 59 0.11 4.00 9.81
N VAL A 60 -0.17 4.70 8.71
CA VAL A 60 -0.29 6.16 8.69
C VAL A 60 -1.41 6.62 9.63
N LYS A 61 -2.60 5.99 9.56
CA LYS A 61 -3.74 6.31 10.41
C LYS A 61 -3.43 6.11 11.88
N ALA A 62 -2.88 4.95 12.25
CA ALA A 62 -2.50 4.65 13.63
C ALA A 62 -1.44 5.61 14.16
N SER A 63 -0.47 6.01 13.32
CA SER A 63 0.54 7.00 13.67
C SER A 63 -0.09 8.38 13.93
N ASN A 64 -1.06 8.78 13.11
CA ASN A 64 -1.81 10.03 13.29
C ASN A 64 -2.67 10.02 14.56
N GLU A 65 -3.39 8.93 14.82
CA GLU A 65 -4.20 8.75 16.04
C GLU A 65 -3.34 8.77 17.30
N MET A 66 -2.15 8.14 17.29
CA MET A 66 -1.21 8.23 18.42
C MET A 66 -0.70 9.65 18.66
N VAL A 67 -0.42 10.42 17.62
CA VAL A 67 -0.02 11.82 17.78
C VAL A 67 -1.16 12.65 18.34
N GLY A 68 -2.38 12.45 17.82
CA GLY A 68 -3.58 13.13 18.31
C GLY A 68 -3.86 12.84 19.78
N SER A 69 -3.78 11.57 20.22
CA SER A 69 -4.03 11.20 21.61
C SER A 69 -2.96 11.73 22.57
N ILE A 70 -1.69 11.82 22.17
CA ILE A 70 -0.63 12.44 22.98
C ILE A 70 -0.89 13.95 23.18
N LEU A 71 -1.35 14.63 22.12
CA LEU A 71 -1.69 16.06 22.21
C LEU A 71 -2.92 16.28 23.10
N ASP A 72 -3.93 15.42 22.99
CA ASP A 72 -5.17 15.48 23.77
C ASP A 72 -4.96 15.18 25.27
N ILE A 73 -3.98 14.34 25.64
CA ILE A 73 -3.59 14.10 27.04
C ILE A 73 -2.93 15.33 27.68
N LYS A 74 -2.38 16.24 26.88
CA LYS A 74 -1.53 17.34 27.35
C LYS A 74 -2.27 18.69 27.47
N VAL A 75 -3.52 18.76 27.02
CA VAL A 75 -4.46 19.87 27.26
C VAL A 75 -5.28 19.62 28.52
#